data_AF-A0A8H7TZI7-F1
#
_entry.id   AF-A0A8H7TZI7-F1
#
_cell.length_a   1.000
_cell.length_b   1.000
_cell.length_c   1.000
_cell.angle_alpha   90.00
_cell.angle_beta   90.00
_cell.angle_gamma   90.00
#
_symmetry.space_group_name_H-M   'P 1'
#
loop_
_entity.id
_entity.type
_entity.pdbx_description
1 polymer ?
#
loop_
_entity_poly.entity_id
_entity_poly.type
_entity_poly.pdbx_seq_one_letter_code
_entity_poly.pdbx_strand_id
1 'polypeptide(L)'
;MPTSVRQLEYLTREQIDQVRRPRYLRLPLFLTPDETEALLARSKQLLSEFDLDTHPRTKFTTRDDEHVGDDYFLTSGDKIRYFFEEEAVEKDGQLNRPKEKSVNKIGHALHELDPVFRKVTLENDSMKSIVRDLQFHHDPLALQSMVICKQPYIGGEVNEHNDSHSQYTDPPSALGFWIALEKCTPENGALSFLPGSHLTTPITKRLVRKPGNTGTMFEDLVSPEQAPSKPEGKYILEACMPGDMVLIHGNVLHKSEKNHSPHTRFAYTFHMIESPPYAQYDTKNWLQPTAEMPFSRILDAPNSTVVPCGAGAAKA
;
A
#
# COMPACT_ATOMS: atom_id res chain seq x y z
N MET A 1 5.42 14.31 -38.08
CA MET A 1 5.13 15.18 -36.93
C MET A 1 6.11 14.80 -35.83
N PRO A 2 6.97 15.71 -35.32
CA PRO A 2 7.78 15.38 -34.16
C PRO A 2 6.82 15.22 -32.98
N THR A 3 6.77 14.03 -32.40
CA THR A 3 6.12 13.79 -31.11
C THR A 3 6.77 14.75 -30.11
N SER A 4 6.04 15.78 -29.67
CA SER A 4 6.55 16.67 -28.63
C SER A 4 6.79 15.82 -27.39
N VAL A 5 8.06 15.62 -27.04
CA VAL A 5 8.39 14.91 -25.80
C VAL A 5 7.86 15.77 -24.66
N ARG A 6 6.86 15.27 -23.93
CA ARG A 6 6.30 15.95 -22.77
C ARG A 6 7.44 16.32 -21.83
N GLN A 7 7.48 17.57 -21.41
CA GLN A 7 8.42 18.03 -20.39
C GLN A 7 8.01 17.41 -19.05
N LEU A 8 8.95 16.74 -18.39
CA LEU A 8 8.74 16.16 -17.07
C LEU A 8 8.64 17.28 -16.03
N GLU A 9 7.75 17.11 -15.07
CA GLU A 9 7.39 18.11 -14.05
C GLU A 9 8.18 17.90 -12.74
N TYR A 10 8.55 16.66 -12.42
CA TYR A 10 9.22 16.26 -11.18
C TYR A 10 10.33 15.22 -11.41
N LEU A 11 10.03 14.12 -12.10
CA LEU A 11 10.97 13.01 -12.28
C LEU A 11 11.98 13.32 -13.37
N THR A 12 13.19 12.76 -13.24
CA THR A 12 14.12 12.69 -14.37
C THR A 12 13.80 11.50 -15.27
N ARG A 13 14.33 11.51 -16.49
CA ARG A 13 14.17 10.36 -17.42
C ARG A 13 14.79 9.09 -16.84
N GLU A 14 15.93 9.23 -16.18
CA GLU A 14 16.62 8.13 -15.51
C GLU A 14 15.76 7.53 -14.39
N GLN A 15 15.07 8.37 -13.61
CA GLN A 15 14.15 7.91 -12.57
C GLN A 15 12.93 7.18 -13.16
N ILE A 16 12.37 7.68 -14.26
CA ILE A 16 11.30 6.98 -14.98
C ILE A 16 11.78 5.60 -15.47
N ASP A 17 12.99 5.51 -16.02
CA ASP A 17 13.54 4.23 -16.46
C ASP A 17 13.89 3.29 -15.29
N GLN A 18 14.24 3.83 -14.12
CA GLN A 18 14.38 3.06 -12.88
C GLN A 18 13.03 2.58 -12.35
N VAL A 19 11.94 3.33 -12.48
CA VAL A 19 10.62 2.75 -12.19
C VAL A 19 10.36 1.60 -13.16
N ARG A 20 10.76 1.68 -14.42
CA ARG A 20 10.44 0.65 -15.42
C ARG A 20 11.20 -0.66 -15.27
N ARG A 21 12.45 -0.66 -14.78
CA ARG A 21 13.33 -1.85 -14.75
C ARG A 21 13.19 -2.70 -13.48
N PRO A 22 13.48 -2.20 -12.25
CA PRO A 22 13.22 -2.92 -11.00
C PRO A 22 11.76 -2.89 -10.54
N ARG A 23 10.95 -1.90 -11.00
CA ARG A 23 9.56 -1.65 -10.59
C ARG A 23 9.32 -1.35 -9.12
N TYR A 24 10.32 -0.76 -8.52
CA TYR A 24 10.15 0.20 -7.43
C TYR A 24 11.16 1.33 -7.62
N LEU A 25 10.90 2.49 -7.01
CA LEU A 25 11.84 3.63 -7.02
C LEU A 25 11.77 4.33 -5.67
N ARG A 26 12.93 4.51 -5.03
CA ARG A 26 13.06 5.42 -3.89
C ARG A 26 13.32 6.84 -4.39
N LEU A 27 12.52 7.78 -3.89
CA LEU A 27 12.62 9.22 -4.07
C LEU A 27 12.99 9.83 -2.72
N PRO A 28 14.28 10.13 -2.49
CA PRO A 28 14.73 10.71 -1.23
C PRO A 28 14.14 12.10 -1.01
N LEU A 29 13.81 12.43 0.24
CA LEU A 29 13.29 13.75 0.63
C LEU A 29 12.10 14.21 -0.23
N PHE A 30 11.19 13.29 -0.56
CA PHE A 30 9.98 13.60 -1.32
C PHE A 30 9.08 14.55 -0.52
N LEU A 31 8.82 14.21 0.74
CA LEU A 31 8.18 15.14 1.67
C LEU A 31 9.20 16.03 2.35
N THR A 32 8.79 17.27 2.58
CA THR A 32 9.54 18.17 3.45
C THR A 32 9.56 17.65 4.90
N PRO A 33 10.52 18.08 5.74
CA PRO A 33 10.52 17.75 7.16
C PRO A 33 9.20 18.11 7.87
N ASP A 34 8.62 19.26 7.53
CA ASP A 34 7.37 19.74 8.14
C ASP A 34 6.17 18.86 7.75
N GLU A 35 6.05 18.47 6.47
CA GLU A 35 5.00 17.54 6.04
C GLU A 35 5.15 16.17 6.68
N THR A 36 6.39 15.68 6.78
CA THR A 36 6.71 14.39 7.38
C THR A 36 6.36 14.38 8.88
N GLU A 37 6.76 15.43 9.61
CA GLU A 37 6.43 15.57 11.03
C GLU A 37 4.92 15.76 11.23
N ALA A 38 4.23 16.51 10.37
CA ALA A 38 2.78 16.67 10.46
C ALA A 38 2.04 15.32 10.35
N LEU A 39 2.43 14.47 9.39
CA LEU A 39 1.88 13.12 9.26
C LEU A 39 2.21 12.24 10.47
N LEU A 40 3.44 12.29 10.98
CA LEU A 40 3.87 11.51 12.14
C LEU A 40 3.13 11.93 13.41
N ALA A 41 3.05 13.23 13.67
CA ALA A 41 2.35 13.80 14.80
C ALA A 41 0.85 13.45 14.74
N ARG A 42 0.23 13.58 13.56
CA ARG A 42 -1.18 13.21 13.39
C ARG A 42 -1.41 11.72 13.57
N SER A 43 -0.51 10.87 13.09
CA SER A 43 -0.55 9.42 13.33
C SER A 43 -0.54 9.10 14.82
N LYS A 44 0.36 9.73 15.60
CA LYS A 44 0.46 9.53 17.06
C LYS A 44 -0.78 10.08 17.78
N GLN A 45 -1.32 11.19 17.32
CA GLN A 45 -2.56 11.77 17.85
C GLN A 45 -3.75 10.81 17.64
N LEU A 46 -3.92 10.26 16.43
CA LEU A 46 -4.97 9.27 16.13
C LEU A 46 -4.91 8.04 17.05
N LEU A 47 -3.70 7.59 17.40
CA LEU A 47 -3.50 6.49 18.35
C LEU A 47 -3.90 6.86 19.78
N SER A 48 -3.73 8.11 20.19
CA SER A 48 -4.17 8.57 21.51
C SER A 48 -5.69 8.79 21.59
N GLU A 49 -6.31 9.26 20.50
CA GLU A 49 -7.71 9.68 20.46
C GLU A 49 -8.70 8.52 20.30
N PHE A 50 -8.30 7.40 19.72
CA PHE A 50 -9.26 6.33 19.45
C PHE A 50 -9.78 5.68 20.73
N ASP A 51 -11.08 5.43 20.75
CA ASP A 51 -11.74 4.83 21.89
C ASP A 51 -11.54 3.31 21.87
N LEU A 52 -10.95 2.79 22.95
CA LEU A 52 -10.71 1.35 23.11
C LEU A 52 -11.99 0.61 23.53
N ASP A 53 -12.94 1.29 24.18
CA ASP A 53 -14.15 0.66 24.71
C ASP A 53 -15.13 0.30 23.60
N THR A 54 -15.19 1.11 22.55
CA THR A 54 -15.96 0.85 21.32
C THR A 54 -15.19 0.00 20.29
N HIS A 55 -13.92 -0.31 20.54
CA HIS A 55 -13.09 -1.08 19.62
C HIS A 55 -13.30 -2.60 19.78
N PRO A 56 -13.54 -3.37 18.68
CA PRO A 56 -13.78 -4.82 18.75
C PRO A 56 -12.52 -5.65 19.04
N ARG A 57 -11.38 -5.00 19.27
CA ARG A 57 -10.05 -5.60 19.53
C ARG A 57 -9.59 -6.57 18.42
N THR A 58 -9.99 -6.28 17.19
CA THR A 58 -9.59 -7.02 15.99
C THR A 58 -8.07 -7.02 15.80
N LYS A 59 -7.53 -8.21 15.47
CA LYS A 59 -6.11 -8.45 15.23
C LYS A 59 -5.80 -8.28 13.74
N PHE A 60 -4.66 -7.70 13.40
CA PHE A 60 -4.08 -7.85 12.07
C PHE A 60 -3.29 -9.16 12.01
N THR A 61 -3.69 -10.08 11.13
CA THR A 61 -3.02 -11.37 10.93
C THR A 61 -2.82 -11.59 9.42
N THR A 62 -1.68 -12.19 9.07
CA THR A 62 -1.39 -12.68 7.71
C THR A 62 -1.56 -14.20 7.60
N ARG A 63 -2.15 -14.86 8.62
CA ARG A 63 -2.41 -16.31 8.73
C ARG A 63 -3.90 -16.61 8.54
N ASP A 64 -4.22 -17.81 8.05
CA ASP A 64 -5.54 -18.24 7.59
C ASP A 64 -6.59 -18.59 8.69
N ASP A 65 -6.33 -18.32 9.97
CA ASP A 65 -7.17 -18.80 11.09
C ASP A 65 -8.39 -17.90 11.37
N GLU A 66 -9.53 -18.49 11.77
CA GLU A 66 -10.86 -17.87 11.96
C GLU A 66 -10.86 -16.49 12.65
N HIS A 67 -11.33 -15.47 11.92
CA HIS A 67 -11.16 -14.05 12.24
C HIS A 67 -12.35 -13.47 13.03
N VAL A 68 -12.23 -13.34 14.35
CA VAL A 68 -13.06 -12.38 15.10
C VAL A 68 -12.69 -10.97 14.63
N GLY A 69 -13.60 -10.28 13.93
CA GLY A 69 -13.38 -8.92 13.40
C GLY A 69 -13.51 -8.76 11.89
N ASP A 70 -13.99 -9.78 11.18
CA ASP A 70 -14.20 -9.73 9.73
C ASP A 70 -15.04 -8.54 9.27
N ASP A 71 -16.15 -8.22 9.95
CA ASP A 71 -16.98 -7.06 9.58
C ASP A 71 -16.25 -5.73 9.83
N TYR A 72 -15.52 -5.60 10.95
CA TYR A 72 -14.73 -4.40 11.26
C TYR A 72 -13.60 -4.18 10.25
N PHE A 73 -13.05 -5.24 9.67
CA PHE A 73 -12.11 -5.12 8.55
C PHE A 73 -12.83 -4.82 7.23
N LEU A 74 -13.81 -5.62 6.84
CA LEU A 74 -14.49 -5.53 5.54
C LEU A 74 -15.23 -4.22 5.32
N THR A 75 -15.69 -3.56 6.39
CA THR A 75 -16.39 -2.26 6.32
C THR A 75 -15.48 -1.06 6.64
N SER A 76 -14.15 -1.25 6.62
CA SER A 76 -13.17 -0.19 6.94
C SER A 76 -12.69 0.63 5.75
N GLY A 77 -13.09 0.27 4.53
CA GLY A 77 -12.62 0.91 3.28
C GLY A 77 -12.87 2.42 3.21
N ASP A 78 -13.91 2.89 3.89
CA ASP A 78 -14.39 4.27 3.95
C ASP A 78 -14.28 4.87 5.37
N LYS A 79 -13.39 4.32 6.22
CA LYS A 79 -13.25 4.71 7.65
C LYS A 79 -11.78 4.85 8.05
N ILE A 80 -11.57 5.48 9.20
CA ILE A 80 -10.30 5.43 9.95
C ILE A 80 -10.52 4.46 11.12
N ARG A 81 -9.94 3.27 11.01
CA ARG A 81 -10.03 2.16 11.96
C ARG A 81 -8.64 1.66 12.34
N TYR A 82 -8.57 0.94 13.44
CA TYR A 82 -7.33 0.56 14.09
C TYR A 82 -7.22 -0.96 14.11
N PHE A 83 -6.05 -1.50 13.83
CA PHE A 83 -5.85 -2.95 13.79
C PHE A 83 -4.64 -3.29 14.65
N PHE A 84 -4.84 -4.16 15.65
CA PHE A 84 -3.81 -4.45 16.64
C PHE A 84 -2.76 -5.46 16.14
N GLU A 85 -1.54 -5.34 16.65
CA GLU A 85 -0.51 -6.37 16.54
C GLU A 85 -1.00 -7.65 17.24
N GLU A 86 -0.76 -8.80 16.62
CA GLU A 86 -1.16 -10.10 17.18
C GLU A 86 -0.58 -10.32 18.58
N GLU A 87 0.70 -9.94 18.77
CA GLU A 87 1.41 -10.08 20.05
C GLU A 87 1.03 -9.03 21.11
N ALA A 88 0.20 -8.04 20.77
CA ALA A 88 -0.31 -7.06 21.72
C ALA A 88 -1.63 -7.50 22.39
N VAL A 89 -2.31 -8.53 21.84
CA VAL A 89 -3.62 -8.99 22.28
C VAL A 89 -3.50 -10.38 22.90
N GLU A 90 -3.83 -10.49 24.19
CA GLU A 90 -3.82 -11.75 24.93
C GLU A 90 -4.95 -12.71 24.49
N LYS A 91 -4.94 -13.93 25.02
CA LYS A 91 -5.94 -14.96 24.69
C LYS A 91 -7.36 -14.59 25.12
N ASP A 92 -7.49 -13.79 26.18
CA ASP A 92 -8.76 -13.26 26.69
C ASP A 92 -9.21 -11.98 25.95
N GLY A 93 -8.43 -11.54 24.96
CA GLY A 93 -8.69 -10.33 24.18
C GLY A 93 -8.16 -9.04 24.81
N GLN A 94 -7.58 -9.05 26.01
CA GLN A 94 -7.04 -7.84 26.63
C GLN A 94 -5.71 -7.42 26.00
N LEU A 95 -5.40 -6.13 26.12
CA LEU A 95 -4.11 -5.59 25.67
C LEU A 95 -3.05 -5.79 26.76
N ASN A 96 -1.89 -6.33 26.40
CA ASN A 96 -0.76 -6.49 27.33
C ASN A 96 0.13 -5.25 27.44
N ARG A 97 -0.26 -4.14 26.79
CA ARG A 97 0.47 -2.87 26.74
C ARG A 97 -0.49 -1.71 26.39
N PRO A 98 -0.05 -0.45 26.56
CA PRO A 98 -0.87 0.71 26.20
C PRO A 98 -1.35 0.67 24.75
N LYS A 99 -2.58 1.12 24.49
CA LYS A 99 -3.25 1.02 23.20
C LYS A 99 -2.45 1.67 22.06
N GLU A 100 -1.75 2.76 22.34
CA GLU A 100 -0.89 3.50 21.41
C GLU A 100 0.31 2.67 20.95
N LYS A 101 0.69 1.66 21.74
CA LYS A 101 1.79 0.73 21.48
C LYS A 101 1.31 -0.64 20.99
N SER A 102 0.00 -0.82 20.80
CA SER A 102 -0.63 -2.08 20.41
C SER A 102 -1.09 -2.09 18.96
N VAL A 103 -1.20 -0.93 18.31
CA VAL A 103 -1.70 -0.82 16.93
C VAL A 103 -0.61 -1.18 15.93
N ASN A 104 -0.92 -2.12 15.03
CA ASN A 104 -0.14 -2.46 13.85
C ASN A 104 -0.34 -1.43 12.75
N LYS A 105 -1.61 -1.13 12.42
CA LYS A 105 -1.97 -0.18 11.38
C LYS A 105 -3.25 0.59 11.66
N ILE A 106 -3.37 1.75 11.00
CA ILE A 106 -4.57 2.57 10.91
C ILE A 106 -5.01 2.57 9.44
N GLY A 107 -6.29 2.38 9.13
CA GLY A 107 -6.79 2.36 7.75
C GLY A 107 -8.32 2.30 7.64
N HIS A 108 -8.91 2.39 6.44
CA HIS A 108 -8.26 2.45 5.13
C HIS A 108 -8.52 3.76 4.35
N ALA A 109 -9.18 4.75 4.95
CA ALA A 109 -9.59 6.00 4.28
C ALA A 109 -8.96 7.29 4.86
N LEU A 110 -7.74 7.23 5.42
CA LEU A 110 -7.03 8.42 5.92
C LEU A 110 -6.93 9.54 4.87
N HIS A 111 -6.62 9.18 3.61
CA HIS A 111 -6.52 10.13 2.48
C HIS A 111 -7.84 10.87 2.15
N GLU A 112 -8.99 10.31 2.54
CA GLU A 112 -10.29 10.94 2.32
C GLU A 112 -10.74 11.73 3.55
N LEU A 113 -10.57 11.15 4.73
CA LEU A 113 -11.22 11.60 5.96
C LEU A 113 -10.36 12.51 6.84
N ASP A 114 -9.04 12.46 6.72
CA ASP A 114 -8.15 13.26 7.55
C ASP A 114 -7.42 14.33 6.71
N PRO A 115 -7.58 15.63 7.02
CA PRO A 115 -7.00 16.72 6.22
C PRO A 115 -5.48 16.65 6.05
N VAL A 116 -4.74 16.13 7.02
CA VAL A 116 -3.26 16.07 6.95
C VAL A 116 -2.82 15.05 5.91
N PHE A 117 -3.47 13.88 5.89
CA PHE A 117 -3.18 12.83 4.92
C PHE A 117 -3.75 13.18 3.53
N ARG A 118 -4.95 13.77 3.48
CA ARG A 118 -5.55 14.28 2.24
C ARG A 118 -4.64 15.27 1.53
N LYS A 119 -4.06 16.22 2.28
CA LYS A 119 -3.15 17.23 1.75
C LYS A 119 -1.99 16.61 0.98
N VAL A 120 -1.44 15.50 1.49
CA VAL A 120 -0.29 14.80 0.88
C VAL A 120 -0.71 13.93 -0.31
N THR A 121 -1.87 13.27 -0.23
CA THR A 121 -2.29 12.31 -1.26
C THR A 121 -3.02 12.92 -2.44
N LEU A 122 -3.97 13.82 -2.17
CA LEU A 122 -4.91 14.34 -3.18
C LEU A 122 -4.65 15.80 -3.56
N GLU A 123 -3.94 16.56 -2.73
CA GLU A 123 -3.77 18.02 -2.91
C GLU A 123 -2.31 18.43 -3.14
N ASN A 124 -1.34 17.53 -3.01
CA ASN A 124 0.07 17.84 -3.16
C ASN A 124 0.48 17.91 -4.65
N ASP A 125 1.01 19.06 -5.07
CA ASP A 125 1.40 19.29 -6.47
C ASP A 125 2.56 18.41 -6.93
N SER A 126 3.53 18.12 -6.06
CA SER A 126 4.64 17.21 -6.37
C SER A 126 4.13 15.78 -6.57
N MET A 127 3.16 15.34 -5.76
CA MET A 127 2.50 14.04 -5.93
C MET A 127 1.80 13.96 -7.29
N LYS A 128 0.99 14.96 -7.62
CA LYS A 128 0.30 15.03 -8.92
C LYS A 128 1.30 15.07 -10.09
N SER A 129 2.42 15.78 -9.92
CA SER A 129 3.50 15.86 -10.92
C SER A 129 4.17 14.51 -11.16
N ILE A 130 4.47 13.75 -10.09
CA ILE A 130 4.98 12.37 -10.21
C ILE A 130 3.99 11.49 -10.96
N VAL A 131 2.71 11.51 -10.59
CA VAL A 131 1.67 10.69 -11.25
C VAL A 131 1.53 11.05 -12.73
N ARG A 132 1.64 12.34 -13.07
CA ARG A 132 1.67 12.84 -14.44
C ARG A 132 2.92 12.44 -15.22
N ASP A 133 4.09 12.46 -14.60
CA ASP A 133 5.36 12.06 -15.24
C ASP A 133 5.45 10.56 -15.48
N LEU A 134 4.95 9.76 -14.54
CA LEU A 134 4.92 8.31 -14.67
C LEU A 134 4.04 7.87 -15.84
N GLN A 135 2.94 8.59 -16.09
CA GLN A 135 1.93 8.24 -17.08
C GLN A 135 1.50 6.76 -16.95
N PHE A 136 1.48 6.26 -15.72
CA PHE A 136 1.17 4.87 -15.41
C PHE A 136 -0.31 4.59 -15.64
N HIS A 137 -1.17 5.57 -15.34
CA HIS A 137 -2.61 5.54 -15.55
C HIS A 137 -3.09 6.70 -16.40
N HIS A 138 -4.21 6.50 -17.09
CA HIS A 138 -4.99 7.52 -17.77
C HIS A 138 -5.77 8.34 -16.74
N ASP A 139 -6.60 7.72 -15.90
CA ASP A 139 -7.40 8.41 -14.88
C ASP A 139 -7.24 7.69 -13.52
N PRO A 140 -6.18 8.03 -12.75
CA PRO A 140 -5.80 7.34 -11.52
C PRO A 140 -6.76 7.64 -10.35
N LEU A 141 -7.23 6.58 -9.70
CA LEU A 141 -8.08 6.63 -8.51
C LEU A 141 -7.29 6.28 -7.24
N ALA A 142 -7.49 7.01 -6.15
CA ALA A 142 -6.99 6.67 -4.83
C ALA A 142 -7.85 5.54 -4.24
N LEU A 143 -7.24 4.38 -4.03
CA LEU A 143 -7.94 3.15 -3.62
C LEU A 143 -8.03 3.01 -2.10
N GLN A 144 -6.89 3.15 -1.42
CA GLN A 144 -6.79 2.96 0.02
C GLN A 144 -5.58 3.70 0.56
N SER A 145 -5.58 3.96 1.86
CA SER A 145 -4.44 4.52 2.58
C SER A 145 -4.33 3.97 4.00
N MET A 146 -3.11 3.78 4.48
CA MET A 146 -2.83 3.24 5.80
C MET A 146 -1.65 3.96 6.46
N VAL A 147 -1.65 4.02 7.78
CA VAL A 147 -0.43 4.22 8.57
C VAL A 147 0.01 2.87 9.11
N ILE A 148 1.27 2.50 8.90
CA ILE A 148 1.89 1.29 9.43
C ILE A 148 2.83 1.69 10.57
N CYS A 149 2.57 1.22 11.79
CA CYS A 149 3.29 1.67 12.98
C CYS A 149 4.61 0.92 13.21
N LYS A 150 4.64 -0.40 12.92
CA LYS A 150 5.72 -1.33 13.28
C LYS A 150 6.23 -1.08 14.70
N GLN A 151 5.42 -1.47 15.67
CA GLN A 151 5.70 -1.22 17.08
C GLN A 151 7.03 -1.85 17.52
N PRO A 152 7.72 -1.30 18.54
CA PRO A 152 8.99 -1.86 19.01
C PRO A 152 8.82 -3.30 19.48
N TYR A 153 9.75 -4.18 19.09
CA TYR A 153 9.81 -5.61 19.42
C TYR A 153 8.67 -6.50 18.92
N ILE A 154 7.46 -5.96 18.75
CA ILE A 154 6.27 -6.72 18.38
C ILE A 154 5.74 -6.39 16.99
N GLY A 155 6.34 -5.41 16.31
CA GLY A 155 5.93 -4.97 14.99
C GLY A 155 5.96 -6.12 13.98
N GLY A 156 4.81 -6.70 13.68
CA GLY A 156 4.69 -7.98 12.98
C GLY A 156 5.33 -7.96 11.60
N GLU A 157 5.90 -9.10 11.17
CA GLU A 157 6.39 -9.24 9.80
C GLU A 157 5.26 -9.09 8.78
N VAL A 158 5.62 -8.65 7.57
CA VAL A 158 4.73 -8.70 6.41
C VAL A 158 5.34 -9.67 5.45
N ASN A 159 4.67 -10.81 5.27
CA ASN A 159 5.09 -11.88 4.37
C ASN A 159 5.28 -11.37 2.94
N GLU A 160 6.08 -12.12 2.18
CA GLU A 160 6.29 -11.88 0.76
C GLU A 160 4.97 -11.86 -0.01
N HIS A 161 4.73 -10.76 -0.73
CA HIS A 161 3.50 -10.56 -1.48
C HIS A 161 3.66 -9.52 -2.60
N ASN A 162 2.62 -9.38 -3.42
CA ASN A 162 2.44 -8.33 -4.42
C ASN A 162 1.09 -7.62 -4.17
N ASP A 163 1.02 -6.29 -4.26
CA ASP A 163 -0.23 -5.59 -3.88
C ASP A 163 -1.42 -5.93 -4.78
N SER A 164 -1.15 -6.25 -6.06
CA SER A 164 -2.19 -6.58 -7.03
C SER A 164 -3.00 -7.84 -6.68
N HIS A 165 -2.52 -8.72 -5.78
CA HIS A 165 -3.34 -9.85 -5.30
C HIS A 165 -4.51 -9.40 -4.42
N SER A 166 -4.37 -8.29 -3.69
CA SER A 166 -5.41 -7.76 -2.78
C SER A 166 -6.14 -6.56 -3.37
N GLN A 167 -5.53 -5.90 -4.34
CA GLN A 167 -6.01 -4.67 -5.00
C GLN A 167 -6.24 -4.95 -6.49
N TYR A 168 -6.98 -6.03 -6.76
CA TYR A 168 -7.02 -6.60 -8.09
C TYR A 168 -7.80 -5.71 -9.07
N THR A 169 -7.23 -5.54 -10.25
CA THR A 169 -7.85 -4.93 -11.42
C THR A 169 -7.53 -5.79 -12.64
N ASP A 170 -8.38 -5.74 -13.66
CA ASP A 170 -8.12 -6.40 -14.95
C ASP A 170 -8.02 -5.35 -16.08
N PRO A 171 -6.82 -5.12 -16.66
CA PRO A 171 -5.52 -5.67 -16.25
C PRO A 171 -5.02 -5.10 -14.91
N PRO A 172 -4.04 -5.74 -14.23
CA PRO A 172 -3.48 -5.26 -12.98
C PRO A 172 -2.86 -3.86 -13.09
N SER A 173 -3.31 -2.95 -12.23
CA SER A 173 -2.98 -1.52 -12.25
C SER A 173 -2.60 -0.94 -10.89
N ALA A 174 -2.42 -1.76 -9.84
CA ALA A 174 -2.06 -1.21 -8.54
C ALA A 174 -0.67 -0.53 -8.59
N LEU A 175 -0.57 0.68 -8.03
CA LEU A 175 0.69 1.36 -7.71
C LEU A 175 0.63 1.87 -6.27
N GLY A 176 1.54 1.37 -5.44
CA GLY A 176 1.72 1.78 -4.06
C GLY A 176 2.68 2.97 -3.93
N PHE A 177 2.36 3.85 -3.00
CA PHE A 177 3.20 4.94 -2.55
C PHE A 177 3.44 4.69 -1.06
N TRP A 178 4.70 4.48 -0.69
CA TRP A 178 5.07 4.22 0.69
C TRP A 178 6.03 5.32 1.15
N ILE A 179 5.71 6.02 2.21
CA ILE A 179 6.43 7.20 2.69
C ILE A 179 6.94 6.91 4.10
N ALA A 180 8.24 6.97 4.29
CA ALA A 180 8.86 6.83 5.60
C ALA A 180 8.55 8.06 6.46
N LEU A 181 7.90 7.88 7.60
CA LEU A 181 7.70 8.95 8.59
C LEU A 181 8.80 8.94 9.66
N GLU A 182 9.45 7.79 9.83
CA GLU A 182 10.59 7.60 10.72
C GLU A 182 11.73 6.91 9.97
N LYS A 183 12.94 6.90 10.55
CA LYS A 183 14.09 6.20 9.98
C LYS A 183 13.80 4.70 9.88
N CYS A 184 14.06 4.13 8.71
CA CYS A 184 13.81 2.73 8.41
C CYS A 184 15.13 1.99 8.21
N THR A 185 15.35 0.95 9.00
CA THR A 185 16.59 0.18 9.07
C THR A 185 16.28 -1.33 8.98
N PRO A 186 17.28 -2.19 8.74
CA PRO A 186 17.07 -3.63 8.78
C PRO A 186 16.44 -4.09 10.11
N GLU A 187 16.85 -3.49 11.23
CA GLU A 187 16.47 -3.92 12.58
C GLU A 187 15.03 -3.54 12.96
N ASN A 188 14.47 -2.49 12.35
CA ASN A 188 13.11 -2.03 12.60
C ASN A 188 12.11 -2.37 11.48
N GLY A 189 12.50 -3.28 10.57
CA GLY A 189 11.61 -3.82 9.54
C GLY A 189 11.43 -2.90 8.34
N ALA A 190 12.54 -2.41 7.77
CA ALA A 190 12.56 -1.78 6.45
C ALA A 190 12.07 -2.76 5.36
N LEU A 191 11.60 -2.19 4.24
CA LEU A 191 11.10 -2.98 3.11
C LEU A 191 12.24 -3.71 2.41
N SER A 192 11.93 -4.90 1.88
CA SER A 192 12.80 -5.63 0.96
C SER A 192 12.03 -5.97 -0.30
N PHE A 193 12.66 -5.77 -1.45
CA PHE A 193 12.06 -6.01 -2.77
C PHE A 193 12.83 -7.08 -3.52
N LEU A 194 12.16 -7.87 -4.35
CA LEU A 194 12.81 -8.72 -5.34
C LEU A 194 12.76 -8.03 -6.71
N PRO A 195 13.83 -7.37 -7.17
CA PRO A 195 13.82 -6.64 -8.42
C PRO A 195 13.52 -7.56 -9.61
N GLY A 196 12.67 -7.10 -10.53
CA GLY A 196 12.31 -7.88 -11.73
C GLY A 196 11.20 -8.92 -11.52
N SER A 197 10.82 -9.23 -10.27
CA SER A 197 9.75 -10.20 -9.95
C SER A 197 8.41 -9.87 -10.61
N HIS A 198 8.11 -8.59 -10.82
CA HIS A 198 6.91 -8.15 -11.54
C HIS A 198 6.77 -8.67 -12.99
N LEU A 199 7.86 -9.16 -13.60
CA LEU A 199 7.87 -9.79 -14.94
C LEU A 199 7.78 -11.31 -14.88
N THR A 200 8.25 -11.92 -13.80
CA THR A 200 8.47 -13.37 -13.70
C THR A 200 7.51 -14.04 -12.72
N THR A 201 6.84 -13.26 -11.87
CA THR A 201 5.90 -13.74 -10.86
C THR A 201 4.50 -13.23 -11.21
N PRO A 202 3.73 -13.95 -12.06
CA PRO A 202 2.32 -13.64 -12.28
C PRO A 202 1.52 -13.73 -10.97
N ILE A 203 0.41 -12.99 -10.93
CA ILE A 203 -0.56 -13.10 -9.83
C ILE A 203 -1.26 -14.46 -9.99
N THR A 204 -1.05 -15.35 -9.03
CA THR A 204 -1.61 -16.71 -9.06
C THR A 204 -2.81 -16.91 -8.14
N LYS A 205 -3.02 -15.99 -7.19
CA LYS A 205 -4.11 -16.01 -6.23
C LYS A 205 -4.55 -14.60 -5.89
N ARG A 206 -5.78 -14.46 -5.41
CA ARG A 206 -6.39 -13.20 -5.01
C ARG A 206 -6.95 -13.27 -3.61
N LEU A 207 -6.88 -12.17 -2.87
CA LEU A 207 -7.63 -11.99 -1.64
C LEU A 207 -9.03 -11.45 -1.98
N VAL A 208 -10.06 -12.25 -1.75
CA VAL A 208 -11.46 -11.91 -2.08
C VAL A 208 -12.35 -11.95 -0.84
N ARG A 209 -13.50 -11.25 -0.89
CA ARG A 209 -14.55 -11.43 0.12
C ARG A 209 -15.11 -12.85 0.05
N LYS A 210 -15.27 -13.48 1.21
CA LYS A 210 -16.05 -14.72 1.33
C LYS A 210 -17.51 -14.42 0.96
N PRO A 211 -18.21 -15.35 0.28
CA PRO A 211 -19.65 -15.26 0.10
C PRO A 211 -20.36 -15.02 1.44
N GLY A 212 -21.31 -14.07 1.48
CA GLY A 212 -22.04 -13.72 2.69
C GLY A 212 -21.33 -12.73 3.63
N ASN A 213 -20.22 -12.10 3.22
CA ASN A 213 -19.48 -11.09 3.99
C ASN A 213 -18.93 -11.59 5.34
N THR A 214 -18.55 -12.87 5.42
CA THR A 214 -18.01 -13.52 6.62
C THR A 214 -16.47 -13.55 6.64
N GLY A 215 -15.84 -12.50 6.10
CA GLY A 215 -14.39 -12.35 6.04
C GLY A 215 -13.80 -12.45 4.63
N THR A 216 -12.52 -12.79 4.56
CA THR A 216 -11.77 -12.93 3.31
C THR A 216 -11.25 -14.34 3.10
N MET A 217 -11.06 -14.74 1.84
CA MET A 217 -10.43 -16.00 1.44
C MET A 217 -9.48 -15.77 0.26
N PHE A 218 -8.62 -16.75 0.00
CA PHE A 218 -7.84 -16.78 -1.23
C PHE A 218 -8.61 -17.51 -2.35
N GLU A 219 -8.66 -16.91 -3.53
CA GLU A 219 -9.15 -17.51 -4.76
C GLU A 219 -7.97 -17.69 -5.73
N ASP A 220 -7.70 -18.91 -6.16
CA ASP A 220 -6.64 -19.20 -7.13
C ASP A 220 -7.05 -18.76 -8.54
N LEU A 221 -6.15 -18.07 -9.25
CA LEU A 221 -6.33 -17.62 -10.64
C LEU A 221 -5.78 -18.62 -11.66
N VAL A 222 -4.87 -19.49 -11.23
CA VAL A 222 -4.25 -20.54 -12.05
C VAL A 222 -4.29 -21.85 -11.27
N SER A 223 -4.28 -22.98 -11.98
CA SER A 223 -4.20 -24.27 -11.29
C SER A 223 -2.81 -24.45 -10.65
N PRO A 224 -2.66 -25.27 -9.59
CA PRO A 224 -1.37 -25.54 -8.97
C PRO A 224 -0.31 -26.05 -9.95
N GLU A 225 -0.71 -26.77 -10.99
CA GLU A 225 0.17 -27.28 -12.05
C GLU A 225 0.67 -26.18 -13.01
N GLN A 226 -0.06 -25.05 -13.07
CA GLN A 226 0.28 -23.87 -13.86
C GLN A 226 0.99 -22.79 -13.03
N ALA A 227 1.08 -22.98 -11.71
CA ALA A 227 1.78 -22.05 -10.85
C ALA A 227 3.27 -22.01 -11.23
N PRO A 228 3.87 -20.82 -11.39
CA PRO A 228 5.28 -20.68 -11.69
C PRO A 228 6.11 -21.28 -10.55
N SER A 229 7.35 -21.67 -10.86
CA SER A 229 8.33 -22.03 -9.83
C SER A 229 8.48 -20.90 -8.81
N LYS A 230 8.92 -21.23 -7.59
CA LYS A 230 9.19 -20.23 -6.56
C LYS A 230 10.07 -19.11 -7.14
N PRO A 231 9.78 -17.85 -6.81
CA PRO A 231 10.56 -16.72 -7.30
C PRO A 231 12.02 -16.90 -6.90
N GLU A 232 12.92 -16.76 -7.88
CA GLU A 232 14.36 -16.83 -7.67
C GLU A 232 14.96 -15.42 -7.66
N GLY A 233 16.01 -15.24 -6.86
CA GLY A 233 16.82 -14.02 -6.86
C GLY A 233 17.12 -13.51 -5.46
N LYS A 234 17.74 -12.33 -5.40
CA LYS A 234 18.18 -11.69 -4.16
C LYS A 234 17.28 -10.50 -3.83
N TYR A 235 16.69 -10.54 -2.63
CA TYR A 235 15.99 -9.40 -2.08
C TYR A 235 16.96 -8.25 -1.78
N ILE A 236 16.58 -7.04 -2.18
CA ILE A 236 17.30 -5.79 -1.87
C ILE A 236 16.54 -5.09 -0.76
N LEU A 237 17.23 -4.85 0.36
CA LEU A 237 16.72 -4.06 1.48
C LEU A 237 16.75 -2.57 1.12
N GLU A 238 15.62 -1.89 1.26
CA GLU A 238 15.48 -0.45 1.01
C GLU A 238 15.37 0.31 2.33
N ALA A 239 16.52 0.72 2.88
CA ALA A 239 16.57 1.61 4.04
C ALA A 239 16.17 3.04 3.61
N CYS A 240 15.38 3.71 4.46
CA CYS A 240 14.80 5.01 4.14
C CYS A 240 15.00 5.99 5.31
N MET A 241 15.11 7.27 4.98
CA MET A 241 15.06 8.37 5.96
C MET A 241 13.66 8.96 6.01
N PRO A 242 13.26 9.66 7.10
CA PRO A 242 11.99 10.37 7.14
C PRO A 242 11.83 11.30 5.93
N GLY A 243 10.68 11.23 5.29
CA GLY A 243 10.32 11.99 4.08
C GLY A 243 10.67 11.30 2.76
N ASP A 244 11.45 10.21 2.78
CA ASP A 244 11.67 9.39 1.59
C ASP A 244 10.37 8.70 1.18
N MET A 245 10.11 8.67 -0.13
CA MET A 245 9.01 7.90 -0.73
C MET A 245 9.55 6.73 -1.54
N VAL A 246 8.90 5.58 -1.47
CA VAL A 246 9.13 4.42 -2.34
C VAL A 246 7.87 4.19 -3.17
N LEU A 247 8.00 4.30 -4.49
CA LEU A 247 7.00 3.86 -5.45
C LEU A 247 7.08 2.34 -5.58
N ILE A 248 5.95 1.64 -5.48
CA ILE A 248 5.86 0.18 -5.45
C ILE A 248 4.89 -0.28 -6.53
N HIS A 249 5.40 -0.89 -7.60
CA HIS A 249 4.52 -1.47 -8.61
C HIS A 249 3.73 -2.65 -8.04
N GLY A 250 2.43 -2.74 -8.33
CA GLY A 250 1.55 -3.72 -7.70
C GLY A 250 1.94 -5.18 -7.90
N ASN A 251 2.72 -5.50 -8.94
CA ASN A 251 3.23 -6.86 -9.20
C ASN A 251 4.63 -7.14 -8.64
N VAL A 252 5.34 -6.16 -8.06
CA VAL A 252 6.68 -6.42 -7.49
C VAL A 252 6.55 -7.16 -6.16
N LEU A 253 7.27 -8.26 -6.02
CA LEU A 253 7.35 -8.98 -4.75
C LEU A 253 8.13 -8.16 -3.74
N HIS A 254 7.52 -7.96 -2.58
CA HIS A 254 8.13 -7.25 -1.46
C HIS A 254 7.67 -7.82 -0.12
N LYS A 255 8.44 -7.52 0.92
CA LYS A 255 8.21 -7.97 2.30
C LYS A 255 8.82 -7.02 3.33
N SER A 256 8.51 -7.23 4.60
CA SER A 256 9.25 -6.60 5.71
C SER A 256 9.38 -7.53 6.90
N GLU A 257 10.59 -7.64 7.44
CA GLU A 257 10.88 -8.47 8.61
C GLU A 257 10.26 -7.88 9.88
N LYS A 258 10.08 -8.70 10.92
CA LYS A 258 9.61 -8.25 12.25
C LYS A 258 10.52 -7.14 12.80
N ASN A 259 9.93 -6.15 13.47
CA ASN A 259 10.69 -5.12 14.18
C ASN A 259 11.26 -5.69 15.49
N HIS A 260 12.57 -5.88 15.56
CA HIS A 260 13.28 -6.36 16.76
C HIS A 260 13.92 -5.24 17.57
N SER A 261 13.80 -4.00 17.11
CA SER A 261 14.45 -2.83 17.69
C SER A 261 13.59 -2.14 18.77
N PRO A 262 14.20 -1.25 19.60
CA PRO A 262 13.46 -0.39 20.53
C PRO A 262 12.73 0.78 19.84
N HIS A 263 12.87 0.96 18.53
CA HIS A 263 12.31 2.09 17.79
C HIS A 263 11.11 1.65 16.97
N THR A 264 10.09 2.51 16.88
CA THR A 264 8.99 2.33 15.93
C THR A 264 9.51 2.51 14.49
N ARG A 265 8.67 2.15 13.52
CA ARG A 265 8.90 2.48 12.11
C ARG A 265 7.58 2.94 11.52
N PHE A 266 7.19 4.18 11.80
CA PHE A 266 5.99 4.74 11.19
C PHE A 266 6.21 4.98 9.69
N ALA A 267 5.23 4.56 8.90
CA ALA A 267 5.15 4.84 7.48
C ALA A 267 3.71 5.15 7.09
N TYR A 268 3.52 6.13 6.21
CA TYR A 268 2.25 6.37 5.55
C TYR A 268 2.27 5.72 4.18
N THR A 269 1.21 5.02 3.80
CA THR A 269 1.09 4.44 2.47
C THR A 269 -0.28 4.65 1.89
N PHE A 270 -0.36 4.82 0.59
CA PHE A 270 -1.61 4.75 -0.15
C PHE A 270 -1.39 4.05 -1.48
N HIS A 271 -2.47 3.56 -2.06
CA HIS A 271 -2.47 2.85 -3.32
C HIS A 271 -3.36 3.56 -4.32
N MET A 272 -2.92 3.60 -5.58
CA MET A 272 -3.74 4.04 -6.69
C MET A 272 -3.97 2.91 -7.68
N ILE A 273 -5.09 2.99 -8.39
CA ILE A 273 -5.47 2.08 -9.48
C ILE A 273 -5.93 2.88 -10.70
N GLU A 274 -6.01 2.22 -11.84
CA GLU A 274 -6.62 2.77 -13.05
C GLU A 274 -8.16 2.69 -12.95
N SER A 275 -8.86 3.69 -13.50
CA SER A 275 -10.32 3.69 -13.54
C SER A 275 -10.90 2.95 -14.76
N PRO A 276 -12.18 2.53 -14.71
CA PRO A 276 -12.90 2.09 -15.89
C PRO A 276 -13.01 3.18 -16.97
N PRO A 277 -12.98 2.84 -18.28
CA PRO A 277 -12.97 1.48 -18.84
C PRO A 277 -11.55 0.90 -19.01
N TYR A 278 -10.50 1.59 -18.56
CA TYR A 278 -9.12 1.20 -18.82
C TYR A 278 -8.65 0.02 -17.97
N ALA A 279 -9.17 -0.11 -16.74
CA ALA A 279 -9.06 -1.31 -15.94
C ALA A 279 -10.36 -1.58 -15.18
N GLN A 280 -10.77 -2.86 -15.11
CA GLN A 280 -11.95 -3.27 -14.36
C GLN A 280 -11.59 -3.50 -12.90
N TYR A 281 -12.19 -2.73 -11.98
CA TYR A 281 -12.12 -3.02 -10.55
C TYR A 281 -13.01 -4.20 -10.19
N ASP A 282 -12.43 -5.23 -9.60
CA ASP A 282 -13.14 -6.49 -9.39
C ASP A 282 -14.04 -6.44 -8.15
N THR A 283 -15.31 -6.82 -8.34
CA THR A 283 -16.35 -6.77 -7.31
C THR A 283 -16.14 -7.76 -6.15
N LYS A 284 -15.20 -8.70 -6.31
CA LYS A 284 -14.80 -9.64 -5.25
C LYS A 284 -13.71 -9.09 -4.33
N ASN A 285 -13.06 -7.97 -4.68
CA ASN A 285 -12.03 -7.38 -3.81
C ASN A 285 -12.59 -7.12 -2.41
N TRP A 286 -11.75 -7.36 -1.39
CA TRP A 286 -12.16 -7.16 0.01
C TRP A 286 -12.59 -5.72 0.28
N LEU A 287 -11.94 -4.74 -0.35
CA LEU A 287 -12.34 -3.34 -0.33
C LEU A 287 -13.31 -3.10 -1.48
N GLN A 288 -14.42 -2.44 -1.21
CA GLN A 288 -15.35 -1.94 -2.23
C GLN A 288 -15.66 -0.48 -1.91
N PRO A 289 -15.71 0.41 -2.91
CA PRO A 289 -16.14 1.78 -2.68
C PRO A 289 -17.60 1.81 -2.23
N THR A 290 -17.97 2.77 -1.39
CA THR A 290 -19.37 2.99 -0.99
C THR A 290 -20.02 4.03 -1.89
N ALA A 291 -21.35 4.11 -1.87
CA ALA A 291 -22.05 5.15 -2.63
C ALA A 291 -21.71 6.55 -2.09
N GLU A 292 -21.48 6.65 -0.78
CA GLU A 292 -21.13 7.87 -0.07
C GLU A 292 -19.65 8.27 -0.25
N MET A 293 -18.77 7.29 -0.46
CA MET A 293 -17.33 7.49 -0.64
C MET A 293 -16.81 6.64 -1.81
N PRO A 294 -17.05 7.07 -3.06
CA PRO A 294 -16.37 6.52 -4.23
C PRO A 294 -14.88 6.88 -4.17
N PHE A 295 -14.04 6.15 -4.91
CA PHE A 295 -12.62 6.49 -5.00
C PHE A 295 -12.39 7.86 -5.64
N SER A 296 -11.68 8.75 -4.94
CA SER A 296 -11.30 10.05 -5.49
C SER A 296 -10.27 9.91 -6.60
N ARG A 297 -10.31 10.83 -7.57
CA ARG A 297 -9.24 10.97 -8.56
C ARG A 297 -8.04 11.66 -7.94
N ILE A 298 -6.85 11.18 -8.26
CA ILE A 298 -5.59 11.83 -7.84
C ILE A 298 -5.31 13.06 -8.70
N LEU A 299 -5.65 13.00 -9.99
CA LEU A 299 -5.46 14.11 -10.93
C LEU A 299 -6.75 14.88 -11.15
N ASP A 300 -6.62 16.21 -11.29
CA ASP A 300 -7.77 17.08 -11.62
C ASP A 300 -8.24 16.87 -13.07
N ALA A 301 -7.35 16.41 -13.94
CA ALA A 301 -7.63 16.01 -15.32
C ALA A 301 -6.85 14.73 -15.67
N PRO A 302 -7.46 13.80 -16.45
CA PRO A 302 -6.77 12.59 -16.90
C PRO A 302 -5.51 12.87 -17.72
N ASN A 303 -4.55 11.94 -17.67
CA ASN A 303 -3.41 11.93 -18.57
C ASN A 303 -3.89 11.64 -20.01
N SER A 304 -3.49 12.47 -20.97
CA SER A 304 -3.83 12.27 -22.40
C SER A 304 -3.16 11.06 -23.05
N THR A 305 -2.10 10.54 -22.42
CA THR A 305 -1.34 9.38 -22.89
C THR A 305 -0.88 8.56 -21.70
N VAL A 306 -0.95 7.24 -21.83
CA VAL A 306 -0.33 6.29 -20.90
C VAL A 306 0.92 5.70 -21.51
N VAL A 307 1.94 5.43 -20.70
CA VAL A 307 3.08 4.65 -21.13
C VAL A 307 2.88 3.22 -20.67
N PRO A 308 2.75 2.24 -21.59
CA PRO A 308 2.59 0.85 -21.23
C PRO A 308 3.75 0.41 -20.35
N CYS A 309 3.42 0.14 -19.10
CA CYS A 309 4.32 -0.49 -18.16
C CYS A 309 4.33 -2.00 -18.49
N GLY A 310 4.92 -2.36 -19.64
CA GLY A 310 4.66 -3.63 -20.31
C GLY A 310 5.01 -4.90 -19.54
N ALA A 311 4.17 -5.92 -19.72
CA ALA A 311 4.57 -7.28 -20.09
C ALA A 311 4.17 -7.60 -21.55
N GLY A 312 3.99 -6.56 -22.39
CA GLY A 312 3.51 -6.67 -23.77
C GLY A 312 4.55 -6.40 -24.87
N ALA A 313 5.82 -6.12 -24.54
CA ALA A 313 6.86 -5.84 -25.53
C ALA A 313 7.64 -7.10 -25.99
N ALA A 314 6.99 -8.26 -25.95
CA ALA A 314 7.50 -9.51 -26.52
C ALA A 314 6.49 -10.05 -27.54
N LYS A 315 6.31 -9.31 -28.64
CA LYS A 315 5.80 -9.78 -29.94
C LYS A 315 5.89 -8.64 -30.96
N ALA A 316 7.08 -8.52 -31.54
CA ALA A 316 7.31 -8.07 -32.91
C ALA A 316 8.52 -8.85 -33.43
#